data_AF-A0A291H0A5-F1
#
_entry.id   AF-A0A291H0A5-F1
#
_cell.length_a   1.000
_cell.length_b   1.000
_cell.length_c   1.000
_cell.angle_alpha   90.00
_cell.angle_beta   90.00
_cell.angle_gamma   90.00
#
_symmetry.space_group_name_H-M   'P 1'
#
loop_
_entity.id
_entity.type
_entity.pdbx_description
1 polymer ?
#
loop_
_entity_poly.entity_id
_entity_poly.type
_entity_poly.pdbx_seq_one_letter_code
_entity_poly.pdbx_strand_id
1 'polypeptide(L)' 'MNSTPALLTYSDRMWTRHSRSLATAIAAEMDRPADDVSCAALARWFLDIPAIIREQPDPVHAMDSIFALLREGWAVRTAS' A
#
# COMPACT_ATOMS: atom_id res chain seq x y z
N MET A 1 -6.29 -17.64 -15.36
CA MET A 1 -6.07 -19.09 -15.13
C MET A 1 -4.63 -19.36 -15.58
N ASN A 2 -3.58 -19.46 -14.76
CA ASN A 2 -3.40 -20.12 -13.47
C ASN A 2 -2.45 -19.32 -12.56
N SER A 3 -2.97 -18.61 -11.56
CA SER A 3 -2.13 -18.16 -10.44
C SER A 3 -2.04 -19.33 -9.47
N THR A 4 -1.05 -20.20 -9.68
CA THR A 4 -0.78 -21.37 -8.83
C THR A 4 -0.76 -20.95 -7.36
N PRO A 5 -1.50 -21.60 -6.44
CA PRO A 5 -1.59 -21.19 -5.02
C PRO A 5 -0.25 -21.04 -4.31
N ALA A 6 0.77 -21.76 -4.79
CA ALA A 6 2.15 -21.67 -4.32
C ALA A 6 2.83 -20.32 -4.64
N LEU A 7 2.51 -19.68 -5.77
CA LEU A 7 2.99 -18.34 -6.10
C LEU A 7 2.33 -17.29 -5.20
N LEU A 8 1.02 -17.41 -4.92
CA LEU A 8 0.35 -16.53 -3.96
C LEU A 8 0.93 -16.67 -2.55
N THR A 9 1.20 -17.91 -2.11
CA THR A 9 1.80 -18.16 -0.78
C THR A 9 3.27 -17.69 -0.70
N TYR A 10 4.03 -17.86 -1.78
CA TYR A 10 5.41 -17.37 -1.88
C TYR A 10 5.45 -15.84 -1.93
N SER A 11 4.57 -15.23 -2.73
CA SER A 11 4.33 -13.81 -2.77
C SER A 11 3.93 -13.29 -1.39
N ASP A 12 2.96 -13.90 -0.71
CA ASP A 12 2.51 -13.47 0.62
C ASP A 12 3.63 -13.48 1.67
N ARG A 13 4.51 -14.49 1.67
CA ARG A 13 5.64 -14.55 2.61
C ARG A 13 6.71 -13.50 2.28
N MET A 14 7.03 -13.32 1.01
CA MET A 14 7.97 -12.30 0.56
C MET A 14 7.42 -10.89 0.84
N TRP A 15 6.13 -10.69 0.56
CA TRP A 15 5.35 -9.47 0.78
C TRP A 15 5.19 -9.12 2.26
N THR A 16 5.01 -10.11 3.13
CA THR A 16 4.92 -9.89 4.59
C THR A 16 6.25 -9.38 5.15
N ARG A 17 7.39 -9.90 4.67
CA ARG A 17 8.72 -9.40 5.06
C ARG A 17 8.96 -7.98 4.56
N HIS A 18 8.60 -7.69 3.31
CA HIS A 18 8.70 -6.33 2.76
C HIS A 18 7.75 -5.35 3.48
N SER A 19 6.55 -5.79 3.84
CA SER A 19 5.58 -5.00 4.61
C SER A 19 6.12 -4.62 5.98
N ARG A 20 6.77 -5.54 6.69
CA ARG A 20 7.38 -5.25 8.00
C ARG A 20 8.57 -4.29 7.86
N SER A 21 9.44 -4.53 6.88
CA SER A 21 10.58 -3.65 6.63
C SER A 21 10.14 -2.23 6.28
N LEU A 22 9.09 -2.08 5.47
CA LEU A 22 8.52 -0.80 5.11
C LEU A 22 7.85 -0.13 6.32
N ALA A 23 7.09 -0.87 7.12
CA ALA A 23 6.48 -0.35 8.34
C ALA A 23 7.52 0.19 9.32
N THR A 24 8.62 -0.55 9.53
CA THR A 24 9.73 -0.09 10.39
C THR A 24 10.40 1.17 9.84
N ALA A 25 10.60 1.26 8.52
CA ALA A 25 11.16 2.46 7.90
C ALA A 25 10.25 3.68 8.05
N ILE A 26 8.93 3.51 7.83
CA ILE A 26 7.94 4.57 8.04
C ILE A 26 7.90 4.98 9.51
N ALA A 27 7.92 4.03 10.44
CA ALA A 27 7.92 4.32 11.87
C ALA A 27 9.16 5.13 12.29
N ALA A 28 10.34 4.76 11.78
CA ALA A 28 11.58 5.49 12.03
C ALA A 28 11.52 6.94 11.52
N GLU A 29 11.00 7.16 10.30
CA GLU A 29 10.86 8.50 9.72
C GLU A 29 9.84 9.37 10.48
N MET A 30 8.80 8.74 11.02
CA MET A 30 7.72 9.42 11.74
C MET A 30 7.95 9.54 13.26
N ASP A 31 9.14 9.17 13.76
CA ASP A 31 9.48 9.08 15.18
C ASP A 31 8.46 8.28 16.01
N ARG A 32 8.06 7.12 15.48
CA ARG A 32 7.04 6.22 16.06
C ARG A 32 7.63 4.87 16.47
N PRO A 33 6.96 4.14 17.38
CA PRO A 33 7.32 2.78 17.72
C PRO A 33 7.36 1.86 16.48
N ALA A 34 8.33 0.94 16.43
CA ALA A 34 8.52 0.03 15.31
C ALA A 34 7.34 -0.94 15.07
N ASP A 35 6.45 -1.09 16.06
CA ASP A 35 5.21 -1.88 16.03
C ASP A 35 3.95 -1.01 15.93
N ASP A 36 4.08 0.28 15.60
CA ASP A 36 2.95 1.18 15.39
C ASP A 36 1.99 0.64 14.32
N VAL A 37 0.73 0.46 14.72
CA VAL A 37 -0.32 -0.14 13.90
C VAL A 37 -0.67 0.72 12.68
N SER A 38 -0.55 2.04 12.77
CA SER A 38 -0.78 2.95 11.64
C SER A 38 0.33 2.83 10.61
N CYS A 39 1.59 2.72 11.03
CA CYS A 39 2.72 2.45 10.15
C CYS A 39 2.60 1.09 9.46
N ALA A 40 2.15 0.05 10.19
CA ALA A 40 1.87 -1.27 9.63
C ALA A 40 0.75 -1.23 8.58
N ALA A 41 -0.35 -0.53 8.86
CA ALA A 41 -1.46 -0.36 7.94
C ALA A 41 -1.06 0.41 6.67
N LEU A 42 -0.32 1.51 6.81
CA LEU A 42 0.21 2.28 5.68
C LEU A 42 1.13 1.44 4.80
N ALA A 43 2.07 0.70 5.39
CA ALA A 43 2.97 -0.17 4.65
C ALA A 43 2.20 -1.23 3.84
N ARG A 44 1.16 -1.83 4.44
CA ARG A 44 0.33 -2.80 3.72
C ARG A 44 -0.41 -2.17 2.55
N TRP A 45 -0.99 -1.00 2.77
CA TRP A 45 -1.72 -0.26 1.74
C TRP A 45 -0.81 0.12 0.56
N PHE A 46 0.38 0.67 0.81
CA PHE A 46 1.36 1.01 -0.23
C PHE A 46 1.83 -0.19 -1.05
N LEU A 47 1.92 -1.36 -0.44
CA LEU A 47 2.29 -2.56 -1.16
C LEU A 47 1.17 -3.02 -2.11
N ASP A 48 -0.09 -2.88 -1.73
CA ASP A 48 -1.22 -3.31 -2.56
C ASP A 48 -1.44 -2.38 -3.80
N ILE A 49 -1.01 -1.12 -3.73
CA ILE A 49 -1.18 -0.10 -4.79
C ILE A 49 -0.59 -0.48 -6.17
N PRO A 50 0.65 -0.99 -6.29
CA PRO A 50 1.21 -1.43 -7.57
C PRO A 50 0.37 -2.46 -8.34
N ALA A 51 -0.39 -3.32 -7.64
CA ALA A 51 -1.29 -4.26 -8.30
C ALA A 51 -2.46 -3.51 -8.98
N ILE A 52 -3.02 -2.52 -8.29
CA ILE A 52 -4.12 -1.68 -8.77
C ILE A 52 -3.68 -0.80 -9.94
N ILE A 53 -2.52 -0.16 -9.83
CA ILE A 53 -2.01 0.79 -10.83
C ILE A 53 -1.70 0.12 -12.16
N ARG A 54 -1.19 -1.12 -12.14
CA ARG A 54 -0.85 -1.87 -13.36
C ARG A 54 -2.05 -2.17 -14.25
N GLU A 55 -3.25 -2.14 -13.70
CA GLU A 55 -4.51 -2.37 -14.42
C GLU A 55 -5.10 -1.07 -14.99
N GLN A 56 -4.52 0.10 -14.66
CA GLN A 56 -5.03 1.39 -15.10
C GLN A 56 -4.45 1.83 -16.46
N PRO A 57 -5.25 2.48 -17.33
CA PRO A 57 -4.78 3.02 -18.61
C PRO A 57 -3.69 4.10 -18.47
N ASP A 58 -3.72 4.86 -17.38
CA ASP A 58 -2.72 5.87 -17.03
C ASP A 58 -2.18 5.61 -15.61
N PRO A 59 -1.08 4.85 -15.49
CA PRO A 59 -0.47 4.51 -14.20
C PRO A 59 0.01 5.71 -13.38
N VAL A 60 0.46 6.78 -14.05
CA VAL A 60 1.00 7.97 -13.37
C VAL A 60 -0.14 8.76 -12.74
N HIS A 61 -1.20 9.02 -13.52
CA HIS A 61 -2.39 9.68 -13.00
C HIS A 61 -3.09 8.88 -11.88
N ALA A 62 -3.09 7.56 -11.98
CA ALA A 62 -3.61 6.68 -10.93
C ALA A 62 -2.81 6.80 -9.63
N MET A 63 -1.47 6.86 -9.72
CA MET A 63 -0.60 7.07 -8.56
C MET A 63 -0.89 8.41 -7.88
N ASP A 64 -0.98 9.49 -8.66
CA ASP A 64 -1.26 10.83 -8.13
C ASP A 64 -2.61 10.89 -7.40
N SER A 65 -3.64 10.24 -7.96
CA SER A 65 -4.96 10.16 -7.36
C SER A 65 -4.94 9.42 -6.01
N ILE A 66 -4.15 8.36 -5.92
CA ILE A 66 -3.99 7.56 -4.69
C ILE A 66 -3.25 8.38 -3.61
N PHE A 67 -2.19 9.10 -3.95
CA PHE A 67 -1.52 9.99 -3.01
C PHE A 67 -2.39 11.17 -2.58
N ALA A 68 -3.22 11.71 -3.47
CA ALA A 68 -4.19 12.74 -3.13
C ALA A 68 -5.18 12.24 -2.05
N LEU A 69 -5.67 10.99 -2.17
CA LEU A 69 -6.54 10.37 -1.16
C LEU A 69 -5.88 10.25 0.22
N LEU A 70 -4.58 9.95 0.30
CA LEU A 70 -3.88 9.96 1.58
C LEU A 70 -3.76 11.35 2.18
N ARG A 71 -3.43 12.34 1.35
CA ARG A 71 -3.16 13.71 1.80
C ARG A 71 -4.43 14.44 2.22
N GLU A 72 -5.52 14.22 1.51
CA GLU A 72 -6.79 14.92 1.71
C GLU A 72 -7.75 14.11 2.60
N GLY A 73 -7.39 12.87 2.92
CA GLY A 73 -8.28 11.90 3.55
C GLY A 73 -9.41 11.46 2.60
N TRP A 74 -10.33 10.64 3.10
CA TRP A 74 -11.61 10.41 2.43
C TRP A 74 -12.46 11.67 2.54
N ALA A 75 -12.14 12.70 1.75
CA ALA A 75 -13.13 13.66 1.36
C ALA A 75 -14.17 12.87 0.57
N VAL A 76 -15.26 12.47 1.24
CA VAL A 76 -16.49 12.09 0.54
C VAL A 76 -16.81 13.32 -0.30
N ARG A 77 -16.37 13.30 -1.55
CA ARG A 77 -16.75 14.30 -2.53
C ARG A 77 -18.22 14.01 -2.78
N THR A 78 -19.08 14.53 -1.91
CA THR A 78 -20.50 14.65 -2.16
C THR A 78 -20.58 15.53 -3.39
N ALA A 79 -20.62 14.90 -4.56
CA ALA A 79 -21.02 15.58 -5.77
C ALA A 79 -22.39 16.19 -5.48
N SER A 80 -22.44 17.53 -5.49
CA SER A 80 -23.69 18.27 -5.59
C SER A 80 -24.21 18.19 -7.01
#